data_AF-A0A918M503-F1
#
_entry.id   AF-A0A918M503-F1
#
_cell.length_a   1.000
_cell.length_b   1.000
_cell.length_c   1.000
_cell.angle_alpha   90.00
_cell.angle_beta   90.00
_cell.angle_gamma   90.00
#
_symmetry.space_group_name_H-M   'P 1'
#
loop_
_entity.id
_entity.type
_entity.pdbx_description
1 polymer ?
#
loop_
_entity_poly.entity_id
_entity_poly.type
_entity_poly.pdbx_seq_one_letter_code
_entity_poly.pdbx_strand_id
1 'polypeptide(L)'
;METLTGGTALALAGVLLGTLGTLIGQHLATRVESRRHQWERAATERAERKAAIMDFLGSAQRIELVLDRRTLGPAEPCGADEEALHELWLAKKSVELVCGHETAQAAQDYAEALHIRVRNGAADAPRSAKRERRHAFMEAARGELGSGGTRLKRRGATR
;
A
#
# COMPACT_ATOMS: atom_id res chain seq x y z
N MET A 1 -46.66 41.04 -41.65
CA MET A 1 -45.27 40.53 -41.56
C MET A 1 -44.75 40.44 -40.14
N GLU A 2 -45.38 41.06 -39.14
CA GLU A 2 -44.84 41.15 -37.76
C GLU A 2 -44.98 39.86 -36.91
N THR A 3 -45.84 38.92 -37.31
CA THR A 3 -46.07 37.67 -36.57
C THR A 3 -45.01 36.59 -36.84
N LEU A 4 -44.36 36.60 -38.00
CA LEU A 4 -43.32 35.63 -38.35
C LEU A 4 -41.99 35.88 -37.61
N THR A 5 -41.66 37.15 -37.35
CA THR A 5 -40.44 37.56 -36.64
C THR A 5 -40.48 37.21 -35.15
N GLY A 6 -41.65 37.29 -34.52
CA GLY A 6 -41.84 36.89 -33.13
C GLY A 6 -41.64 35.39 -32.90
N GLY A 7 -42.18 34.55 -33.79
CA GLY A 7 -42.05 33.10 -33.69
C GLY A 7 -40.62 32.58 -33.89
N THR A 8 -39.88 33.18 -34.83
CA THR A 8 -38.47 32.81 -35.09
C THR A 8 -37.55 33.24 -33.94
N ALA A 9 -37.77 34.43 -33.36
CA ALA A 9 -37.02 34.89 -32.20
C ALA A 9 -37.22 33.96 -30.99
N LEU A 10 -38.45 33.50 -30.76
CA LEU A 10 -38.79 32.61 -29.65
C LEU A 10 -38.18 31.21 -29.84
N ALA A 11 -38.15 30.70 -31.08
CA ALA A 11 -37.48 29.45 -31.43
C ALA A 11 -35.95 29.53 -31.22
N LEU A 12 -35.31 30.62 -31.65
CA LEU A 12 -33.88 30.86 -31.42
C LEU A 12 -33.53 30.95 -29.93
N ALA A 13 -34.36 31.62 -29.14
CA ALA A 13 -34.20 31.69 -27.69
C ALA A 13 -34.27 30.29 -27.05
N GLY A 14 -35.21 29.44 -27.48
CA GLY A 14 -35.31 28.06 -27.00
C GLY A 14 -34.08 27.21 -27.33
N VAL A 15 -33.52 27.35 -28.54
CA VAL A 15 -32.28 26.65 -28.95
C VAL A 15 -31.08 27.15 -28.13
N LEU A 16 -30.93 28.45 -27.94
CA LEU A 16 -29.86 29.01 -27.11
C LEU A 16 -29.96 28.54 -25.65
N LEU A 17 -31.17 28.50 -25.09
CA LEU A 17 -31.39 28.00 -23.73
C LEU A 17 -31.04 26.51 -23.62
N GLY A 18 -31.46 25.71 -24.60
CA GLY A 18 -31.19 24.27 -24.66
C GLY A 18 -29.69 23.96 -24.80
N THR A 19 -28.97 24.72 -25.62
CA THR A 19 -27.53 24.55 -25.81
C THR A 19 -26.74 24.97 -24.56
N LEU A 20 -27.09 26.10 -23.92
CA LEU A 20 -26.47 26.49 -22.64
C LEU A 20 -26.73 25.45 -21.54
N GLY A 21 -27.97 24.97 -21.43
CA GLY A 21 -28.33 23.93 -20.46
C GLY A 21 -27.54 22.63 -20.67
N THR A 22 -27.35 22.25 -21.93
CA THR A 22 -26.55 21.07 -22.30
C THR A 22 -25.07 21.26 -21.94
N LEU A 23 -24.48 22.41 -22.26
CA LEU A 23 -23.08 22.71 -21.94
C LEU A 23 -22.82 22.71 -20.44
N ILE A 24 -23.72 23.30 -19.66
CA ILE A 24 -23.62 23.31 -18.18
C ILE A 24 -23.75 21.89 -17.63
N GLY A 25 -24.72 21.10 -18.13
CA GLY A 25 -24.90 19.71 -17.73
C GLY A 25 -23.68 18.85 -18.03
N GLN A 26 -23.12 18.98 -19.24
CA GLN A 26 -21.91 18.28 -19.66
C GLN A 26 -20.68 18.69 -18.83
N HIS A 27 -20.54 19.98 -18.51
CA HIS A 27 -19.43 20.48 -17.70
C HIS A 27 -19.48 19.95 -16.26
N LEU A 28 -20.67 19.88 -15.66
CA LEU A 28 -20.85 19.31 -14.33
C LEU A 28 -20.62 17.80 -14.34
N ALA A 29 -21.13 17.09 -15.35
CA ALA A 29 -20.93 15.64 -15.50
C ALA A 29 -19.44 15.29 -15.63
N THR A 30 -18.71 15.99 -16.51
CA THR A 30 -17.25 15.78 -16.66
C THR A 30 -16.46 16.07 -15.38
N ARG A 31 -16.86 17.08 -14.58
CA ARG A 31 -16.22 17.33 -13.27
C ARG A 31 -16.52 16.24 -12.24
N VAL A 32 -17.73 15.71 -12.19
CA VAL A 32 -18.07 14.62 -11.26
C VAL A 32 -17.34 13.33 -11.67
N GLU A 33 -17.29 13.04 -12.96
CA GLU A 33 -16.63 11.85 -13.51
C GLU A 33 -15.11 11.89 -13.32
N SER A 34 -14.48 13.05 -13.57
CA SER A 34 -13.05 13.23 -13.28
C SER A 34 -12.72 13.07 -11.79
N ARG A 35 -13.55 13.59 -10.89
CA ARG A 35 -13.41 13.36 -9.44
C ARG A 35 -13.54 11.87 -9.14
N ARG A 36 -14.58 11.21 -9.64
CA ARG A 36 -14.82 9.78 -9.42
C ARG A 36 -13.62 8.92 -9.86
N HIS A 37 -13.06 9.19 -11.05
CA HIS A 37 -11.85 8.50 -11.52
C HIS A 37 -10.62 8.76 -10.65
N GLN A 38 -10.47 9.94 -10.06
CA GLN A 38 -9.39 10.19 -9.10
C GLN A 38 -9.57 9.38 -7.81
N TRP A 39 -10.80 9.32 -7.28
CA TRP A 39 -11.11 8.52 -6.10
C TRP A 39 -10.91 7.01 -6.35
N GLU A 40 -11.36 6.52 -7.50
CA GLU A 40 -11.18 5.12 -7.90
C GLU A 40 -9.69 4.78 -8.06
N ARG A 41 -8.89 5.62 -8.72
CA ARG A 41 -7.43 5.41 -8.83
C ARG A 41 -6.75 5.40 -7.47
N ALA A 42 -7.06 6.36 -6.61
CA ALA A 42 -6.48 6.40 -5.26
C ALA A 42 -6.86 5.17 -4.42
N ALA A 43 -8.09 4.66 -4.58
CA ALA A 43 -8.53 3.44 -3.92
C ALA A 43 -7.79 2.20 -4.46
N THR A 44 -7.59 2.11 -5.77
CA THR A 44 -6.83 1.04 -6.44
C THR A 44 -5.37 1.04 -6.01
N GLU A 45 -4.68 2.18 -6.08
CA GLU A 45 -3.28 2.32 -5.63
C GLU A 45 -3.12 1.92 -4.16
N ARG A 46 -4.06 2.34 -3.31
CA ARG A 46 -4.07 1.97 -1.89
C ARG A 46 -4.27 0.46 -1.70
N ALA A 47 -5.12 -0.18 -2.52
CA ALA A 47 -5.34 -1.62 -2.48
C ALA A 47 -4.09 -2.39 -2.92
N GLU A 48 -3.40 -1.92 -3.97
CA GLU A 48 -2.13 -2.50 -4.45
C GLU A 48 -1.04 -2.41 -3.39
N ARG A 49 -0.86 -1.24 -2.76
CA ARG A 49 0.06 -1.06 -1.62
C ARG A 49 -0.26 -2.01 -0.47
N LYS A 50 -1.54 -2.11 -0.10
CA LYS A 50 -1.99 -3.02 0.95
C LYS A 50 -1.67 -4.48 0.62
N ALA A 51 -1.92 -4.91 -0.62
CA ALA A 51 -1.61 -6.27 -1.06
C ALA A 51 -0.12 -6.57 -0.93
N ALA A 52 0.75 -5.71 -1.49
CA ALA A 52 2.20 -5.88 -1.39
C ALA A 52 2.72 -5.92 0.05
N ILE A 53 2.21 -5.04 0.93
CA ILE A 53 2.53 -5.03 2.37
C ILE A 53 2.12 -6.35 3.04
N MET A 54 0.93 -6.86 2.73
CA MET A 54 0.41 -8.11 3.31
C MET A 54 1.21 -9.32 2.83
N ASP A 55 1.58 -9.38 1.55
CA ASP A 55 2.39 -10.47 0.98
C ASP A 55 3.81 -10.48 1.58
N PHE A 56 4.40 -9.30 1.78
CA PHE A 56 5.67 -9.16 2.48
C PHE A 56 5.57 -9.61 3.94
N LEU A 57 4.53 -9.21 4.67
CA LEU A 57 4.32 -9.68 6.05
C LEU A 57 4.11 -11.19 6.13
N GLY A 58 3.37 -11.77 5.18
CA GLY A 58 3.19 -13.22 5.08
C GLY A 58 4.52 -13.94 4.89
N SER A 59 5.37 -13.45 3.98
CA SER A 59 6.70 -14.01 3.74
C SER A 59 7.64 -13.84 4.94
N ALA A 60 7.63 -12.68 5.58
CA ALA A 60 8.39 -12.43 6.80
C ALA A 60 7.97 -13.37 7.94
N GLN A 61 6.67 -13.62 8.10
CA GLN A 61 6.14 -14.54 9.12
C GLN A 61 6.56 -15.99 8.85
N ARG A 62 6.62 -16.42 7.58
CA ARG A 62 7.16 -17.76 7.22
C ARG A 62 8.60 -17.91 7.68
N ILE A 63 9.43 -16.89 7.49
CA ILE A 63 10.81 -16.89 8.01
C ILE A 63 10.85 -16.90 9.54
N GLU A 64 9.98 -16.15 10.22
CA GLU A 64 9.91 -16.22 11.68
C GLU A 64 9.58 -17.63 12.18
N LEU A 65 8.66 -18.35 11.51
CA LEU A 65 8.33 -19.74 11.84
C LEU A 65 9.51 -20.70 11.63
N VAL A 66 10.29 -20.51 10.55
CA VAL A 66 11.53 -21.25 10.32
C VAL A 66 12.51 -21.03 11.48
N LEU A 67 12.72 -19.77 11.86
CA LEU A 67 13.61 -19.42 12.97
C LEU A 67 13.13 -19.99 14.30
N ASP A 68 11.83 -19.97 14.58
CA ASP A 68 11.25 -20.52 15.80
C ASP A 68 11.44 -22.04 15.87
N ARG A 69 11.25 -22.77 14.76
CA ARG A 69 11.52 -24.22 14.70
C ARG A 69 12.98 -24.56 15.01
N ARG A 70 13.92 -23.78 14.47
CA ARG A 70 15.37 -23.93 14.76
C ARG A 70 15.73 -23.61 16.22
N THR A 71 14.90 -22.86 16.95
CA THR A 71 15.12 -22.65 18.39
C THR A 71 14.67 -23.82 19.27
N LEU A 72 13.85 -24.74 18.75
CA LEU A 72 13.34 -25.91 19.48
C LEU A 72 14.25 -27.15 19.37
N GLY A 73 15.29 -27.10 18.53
CA GLY A 73 16.27 -28.17 18.39
C GLY A 73 17.23 -27.92 17.23
N PRO A 74 18.32 -28.70 17.10
CA PRO A 74 19.24 -28.61 15.95
C PRO A 74 18.50 -29.04 14.69
N ALA A 75 17.92 -28.07 13.98
CA ALA A 75 17.39 -28.25 12.65
C ALA A 75 18.45 -27.75 11.67
N GLU A 76 19.02 -28.68 10.91
CA GLU A 76 19.93 -28.37 9.81
C GLU A 76 19.21 -27.45 8.79
N PRO A 77 19.93 -26.51 8.18
CA PRO A 77 19.39 -25.72 7.07
C PRO A 77 18.83 -26.64 5.98
N CYS A 78 17.58 -26.44 5.60
CA CYS A 78 16.89 -27.23 4.58
C CYS A 78 16.57 -26.35 3.35
N GLY A 79 16.34 -26.95 2.18
CA GLY A 79 15.93 -26.23 0.97
C GLY A 79 14.68 -25.35 1.16
N ALA A 80 13.81 -25.71 2.10
CA ALA A 80 12.65 -24.91 2.48
C ALA A 80 13.02 -23.52 3.07
N ASP A 81 14.21 -23.39 3.68
CA ASP A 81 14.68 -22.12 4.25
C ASP A 81 15.14 -21.16 3.16
N GLU A 82 15.73 -21.70 2.09
CA GLU A 82 16.16 -20.94 0.92
C GLU A 82 14.98 -20.48 0.08
N GLU A 83 13.98 -21.35 -0.12
CA GLU A 83 12.71 -20.98 -0.76
C GLU A 83 11.98 -19.88 0.01
N ALA A 84 11.87 -20.01 1.34
CA ALA A 84 11.25 -18.97 2.16
C ALA A 84 12.00 -17.63 2.09
N LEU A 85 13.34 -17.66 1.99
CA LEU A 85 14.13 -16.45 1.82
C LEU A 85 13.89 -15.83 0.45
N HIS A 86 13.82 -16.64 -0.61
CA HIS A 86 13.51 -16.16 -1.96
C HIS A 86 12.16 -15.45 -2.00
N GLU A 87 11.12 -16.07 -1.43
CA GLU A 87 9.78 -15.50 -1.31
C GLU A 87 9.78 -14.17 -0.54
N LEU A 88 10.55 -14.08 0.56
CA LEU A 88 10.73 -12.84 1.31
C LEU A 88 11.33 -11.72 0.44
N TRP A 89 12.38 -12.02 -0.31
CA TRP A 89 13.03 -11.04 -1.19
C TRP A 89 12.12 -10.60 -2.33
N LEU A 90 11.38 -11.53 -2.94
CA LEU A 90 10.41 -11.22 -3.99
C LEU A 90 9.27 -10.33 -3.47
N ALA A 91 8.70 -10.66 -2.31
CA ALA A 91 7.67 -9.85 -1.70
C ALA A 91 8.18 -8.44 -1.33
N LYS A 92 9.44 -8.33 -0.87
CA LYS A 92 10.10 -7.03 -0.64
C LYS A 92 10.21 -6.20 -1.92
N LYS A 93 10.52 -6.82 -3.06
CA LYS A 93 10.53 -6.12 -4.37
C LYS A 93 9.16 -5.57 -4.74
N SER A 94 8.10 -6.30 -4.41
CA SER A 94 6.74 -5.79 -4.62
C SER A 94 6.48 -4.51 -3.81
N VAL A 95 6.91 -4.47 -2.54
CA VAL A 95 6.83 -3.25 -1.70
C VAL A 95 7.64 -2.09 -2.29
N GLU A 96 8.86 -2.34 -2.79
CA GLU A 96 9.69 -1.30 -3.45
C GLU A 96 9.03 -0.69 -4.70
N LEU A 97 8.20 -1.47 -5.41
CA LEU A 97 7.54 -1.00 -6.64
C LEU A 97 6.33 -0.11 -6.38
N VAL A 98 5.55 -0.38 -5.32
CA VAL A 98 4.23 0.25 -5.13
C VAL A 98 4.15 1.22 -3.95
N CYS A 99 5.05 1.10 -2.97
CA CYS A 99 5.06 1.94 -1.77
C CYS A 99 6.06 3.09 -1.86
N GLY A 100 5.89 4.08 -0.97
CA GLY A 100 6.85 5.16 -0.79
C GLY A 100 8.20 4.71 -0.21
N HIS A 101 9.19 5.58 -0.35
CA HIS A 101 10.58 5.30 0.03
C HIS A 101 10.75 4.84 1.49
N GLU A 102 10.06 5.46 2.44
CA GLU A 102 10.17 5.09 3.86
C GLU A 102 9.72 3.65 4.12
N THR A 103 8.59 3.24 3.52
CA THR A 103 8.05 1.88 3.63
C THR A 103 8.96 0.87 2.94
N ALA A 104 9.46 1.20 1.75
CA ALA A 104 10.39 0.37 1.00
C ALA A 104 11.71 0.15 1.76
N GLN A 105 12.28 1.21 2.33
CA GLN A 105 13.52 1.11 3.12
C GLN A 105 13.30 0.31 4.41
N ALA A 106 12.19 0.53 5.12
CA ALA A 106 11.89 -0.25 6.32
C ALA A 106 11.66 -1.74 6.00
N ALA A 107 11.09 -2.07 4.84
CA ALA A 107 10.94 -3.45 4.37
C ALA A 107 12.31 -4.09 4.06
N GLN A 108 13.20 -3.37 3.37
CA GLN A 108 14.58 -3.78 3.12
C GLN A 108 15.30 -4.12 4.43
N ASP A 109 15.30 -3.18 5.38
CA ASP A 109 15.99 -3.33 6.65
C ASP A 109 15.46 -4.53 7.45
N TYR A 110 14.15 -4.74 7.42
CA TYR A 110 13.53 -5.87 8.11
C TYR A 110 13.85 -7.20 7.42
N ALA A 111 13.80 -7.26 6.08
CA ALA A 111 14.16 -8.44 5.32
C ALA A 111 15.62 -8.84 5.54
N GLU A 112 16.53 -7.87 5.59
CA GLU A 112 17.94 -8.09 5.86
C GLU A 112 18.18 -8.61 7.29
N ALA A 113 17.50 -8.04 8.29
CA ALA A 113 17.56 -8.55 9.66
C ALA A 113 17.06 -10.01 9.78
N LEU A 114 16.06 -10.39 8.98
CA LEU A 114 15.59 -11.78 8.90
C LEU A 114 16.59 -12.68 8.16
N HIS A 115 17.14 -12.23 7.03
CA HIS A 115 18.15 -12.96 6.27
C HIS A 115 19.35 -13.31 7.15
N ILE A 116 19.93 -12.31 7.82
CA ILE A 116 21.11 -12.49 8.69
C ILE A 116 20.82 -13.55 9.75
N ARG A 117 19.62 -13.57 10.32
CA ARG A 117 19.22 -14.59 11.31
C ARG A 117 19.10 -16.00 10.75
N VAL A 118 18.58 -16.13 9.53
CA VAL A 118 18.48 -17.44 8.89
C VAL A 118 19.87 -17.97 8.54
N ARG A 119 20.81 -17.10 8.13
CA ARG A 119 22.18 -17.51 7.77
C ARG A 119 23.08 -17.77 8.98
N ASN A 120 23.05 -16.89 9.98
CA ASN A 120 23.98 -16.95 11.12
C ASN A 120 23.40 -17.68 12.34
N GLY A 121 22.15 -18.15 12.24
CA GLY A 121 21.43 -18.72 13.37
C GLY A 121 20.87 -17.68 14.34
N ALA A 122 19.92 -18.09 15.18
CA ALA A 122 19.21 -17.20 16.10
C ALA A 122 20.06 -16.72 17.30
N ALA A 123 21.25 -17.29 17.50
CA ALA A 123 22.13 -17.01 18.64
C ALA A 123 22.97 -15.74 18.47
N ASP A 124 23.38 -15.40 17.25
CA ASP A 124 24.39 -14.33 17.01
C ASP A 124 23.80 -12.94 16.73
N ALA A 125 22.53 -12.84 16.33
CA ALA A 125 21.90 -11.55 16.03
C ALA A 125 21.03 -11.04 17.20
N PRO A 126 21.19 -9.79 17.70
CA PRO A 126 20.43 -9.26 18.84
C PRO A 126 18.91 -9.31 18.63
N ARG A 127 18.17 -10.09 19.45
CA ARG A 127 16.69 -10.24 19.36
C ARG A 127 15.94 -8.91 19.29
N SER A 128 16.47 -7.88 19.93
CA SER A 128 16.01 -6.48 19.88
C SER A 128 16.00 -5.89 18.47
N ALA A 129 17.08 -6.06 17.69
CA ALA A 129 17.23 -5.44 16.38
C ALA A 129 16.13 -5.86 15.39
N LYS A 130 15.79 -7.16 15.31
CA LYS A 130 14.65 -7.63 14.49
C LYS A 130 13.33 -6.99 14.92
N ARG A 131 13.08 -6.94 16.24
CA ARG A 131 11.81 -6.38 16.77
C ARG A 131 11.70 -4.91 16.44
N GLU A 132 12.81 -4.17 16.53
CA GLU A 132 12.89 -2.76 16.15
C GLU A 132 12.65 -2.56 14.66
N ARG A 133 13.29 -3.35 13.78
CA ARG A 133 13.06 -3.25 12.32
C ARG A 133 11.64 -3.64 11.92
N ARG A 134 11.07 -4.70 12.53
CA ARG A 134 9.65 -5.05 12.34
C ARG A 134 8.74 -3.89 12.74
N HIS A 135 9.01 -3.25 13.88
CA HIS A 135 8.22 -2.12 14.34
C HIS A 135 8.33 -0.92 13.40
N ALA A 136 9.54 -0.58 12.96
CA ALA A 136 9.76 0.49 12.00
C ALA A 136 8.98 0.25 10.70
N PHE A 137 9.00 -0.99 10.18
CA PHE A 137 8.20 -1.37 9.02
C PHE A 137 6.68 -1.23 9.28
N MET A 138 6.17 -1.69 10.43
CA MET A 138 4.75 -1.58 10.76
C MET A 138 4.27 -0.12 10.85
N GLU A 139 5.09 0.77 11.40
CA GLU A 139 4.76 2.20 11.48
C GLU A 139 4.80 2.86 10.09
N ALA A 140 5.82 2.57 9.28
CA ALA A 140 5.90 3.06 7.90
C ALA A 140 4.70 2.58 7.06
N ALA A 141 4.37 1.28 7.13
CA ALA A 141 3.21 0.70 6.45
C ALA A 141 1.88 1.31 6.90
N ARG A 142 1.73 1.67 8.19
CA ARG A 142 0.54 2.40 8.67
C ARG A 142 0.46 3.80 8.05
N GLY A 143 1.59 4.50 7.95
CA GLY A 143 1.71 5.79 7.27
C GLY A 143 1.33 5.69 5.80
N GLU A 144 1.89 4.71 5.09
CA GLU A 144 1.62 4.40 3.68
C GLU A 144 0.13 4.17 3.42
N LEU A 145 -0.52 3.42 4.32
CA LEU A 145 -1.95 3.15 4.26
C LEU A 145 -2.77 4.24 4.95
N GLY A 146 -2.29 5.47 5.13
CA GLY A 146 -3.06 6.59 5.70
C GLY A 146 -3.74 6.30 7.05
N SER A 147 -3.25 5.30 7.78
CA SER A 147 -3.77 4.82 9.07
C SER A 147 -2.83 5.23 10.22
N GLY A 148 -1.78 5.98 9.90
CA GLY A 148 -0.68 6.39 10.79
C GLY A 148 -1.02 7.48 11.80
N GLY A 149 -2.28 7.56 12.27
CA GLY A 149 -2.72 8.57 13.24
C GLY A 149 -1.92 8.49 14.55
N THR A 150 -2.25 7.57 15.44
CA THR A 150 -1.47 7.34 16.67
C THR A 150 -0.45 6.22 16.43
N ARG A 151 0.82 6.45 16.80
CA ARG A 151 1.84 5.40 16.80
C ARG A 151 1.43 4.23 17.69
N LEU A 152 1.76 3.01 17.30
CA LEU A 152 1.47 1.84 18.13
C LEU A 152 2.22 1.95 19.48
N LYS A 153 1.49 1.85 20.60
CA LYS A 153 2.11 1.84 21.93
C LYS A 153 2.91 0.54 22.12
N ARG A 154 4.18 0.69 22.50
CA ARG A 154 5.03 -0.45 22.93
C ARG A 154 4.46 -1.05 24.21
N ARG A 155 4.12 -2.35 24.20
CA ARG A 155 3.96 -3.12 25.44
C ARG A 155 5.36 -3.61 25.85
N GLY A 156 5.97 -2.97 26.83
CA GLY A 156 7.21 -3.41 27.49
C GLY A 156 8.48 -2.64 27.12
N ALA A 157 8.61 -1.44 27.66
CA ALA A 157 9.88 -0.87 28.14
C ALA A 157 9.70 -0.55 29.62
N THR A 158 9.48 -1.59 30.43
CA THR A 158 9.59 -1.50 31.88
C THR A 158 10.67 -2.49 32.28
N ARG A 159 11.76 -1.91 32.80
CA ARG A 159 13.07 -2.46 33.18
C ARG A 159 14.01 -2.81 32.05
#